data_AF-A0A0E0FF87-F1
#
_entry.id   AF-A0A0E0FF87-F1
#
_cell.length_a   1.000
_cell.length_b   1.000
_cell.length_c   1.000
_cell.angle_alpha   90.00
_cell.angle_beta   90.00
_cell.angle_gamma   90.00
#
_symmetry.space_group_name_H-M   'P 1'
#
loop_
_entity.id
_entity.type
_entity.pdbx_description
1 polymer ?
#
loop_
_entity_poly.entity_id
_entity_poly.type
_entity_poly.pdbx_seq_one_letter_code
_entity_poly.pdbx_strand_id
1 'polypeptide(L)'
;MARTKTTMPQVALQLKDLVVDSISAVLTAPICSFLAPTLRELGIKDDVDRVSSFSDEQEWALELLVSLKKLSFDGLWVLQSLPEGSALEEESKRFREEKQRYYSESDD
;
A
#
# COMPACT_ATOMS: atom_id res chain seq x y z
N MET A 1 -10.70 -2.76 46.38
CA MET A 1 -11.30 -3.33 45.16
C MET A 1 -10.18 -3.69 44.21
N ALA A 2 -9.89 -4.98 44.02
CA ALA A 2 -8.84 -5.44 43.11
C ALA A 2 -9.37 -5.44 41.67
N ARG A 3 -8.81 -4.59 40.81
CA ARG A 3 -9.12 -4.56 39.39
C ARG A 3 -8.44 -5.77 38.74
N THR A 4 -9.20 -6.81 38.48
CA THR A 4 -8.71 -8.00 37.75
C THR A 4 -8.29 -7.56 36.36
N LYS A 5 -6.97 -7.58 36.12
CA LYS A 5 -6.36 -7.31 34.82
C LYS A 5 -6.55 -8.57 33.99
N THR A 6 -7.65 -8.63 33.25
CA THR A 6 -7.90 -9.70 32.28
C THR A 6 -6.90 -9.54 31.15
N THR A 7 -5.72 -10.15 31.31
CA THR A 7 -4.78 -10.36 30.23
C THR A 7 -5.41 -11.38 29.30
N MET A 8 -6.16 -10.91 28.30
CA MET A 8 -6.48 -11.71 27.14
C MET A 8 -5.15 -12.21 26.57
N PRO A 9 -4.99 -13.50 26.24
CA PRO A 9 -3.84 -13.91 25.44
C PRO A 9 -3.97 -13.12 24.15
N GLN A 10 -3.11 -12.12 23.98
CA GLN A 10 -3.08 -11.32 22.78
C GLN A 10 -2.50 -12.23 21.71
N VAL A 11 -3.37 -13.03 21.10
CA VAL A 11 -3.09 -13.67 19.83
C VAL A 11 -2.96 -12.50 18.85
N ALA A 12 -1.75 -11.95 18.79
CA ALA A 12 -1.40 -10.88 17.89
C ALA A 12 -1.35 -11.51 16.49
N LEU A 13 -2.49 -11.48 15.80
CA LEU A 13 -2.55 -11.81 14.38
C LEU A 13 -1.76 -10.72 13.65
N GLN A 14 -0.56 -11.08 13.21
CA GLN A 14 0.29 -10.18 12.45
C GLN A 14 -0.17 -10.19 11.00
N LEU A 15 -0.76 -9.07 10.56
CA LEU A 15 -1.14 -8.88 9.17
C LEU A 15 0.13 -8.64 8.34
N LYS A 16 0.40 -9.53 7.40
CA LYS A 16 1.58 -9.46 6.51
C LYS A 16 1.20 -9.00 5.11
N ASP A 17 0.07 -9.46 4.61
CA ASP A 17 -0.37 -9.22 3.25
C ASP A 17 -1.76 -8.59 3.31
N LEU A 18 -1.92 -7.43 2.67
CA LEU A 18 -3.17 -6.68 2.63
C LEU A 18 -3.48 -6.29 1.20
N VAL A 19 -4.69 -6.60 0.73
CA VAL A 19 -5.18 -6.16 -0.58
C VAL A 19 -6.39 -5.26 -0.36
N VAL A 20 -6.37 -4.06 -0.96
CA VAL A 20 -7.40 -3.02 -0.77
C VAL A 20 -7.95 -2.56 -2.11
N ASP A 21 -9.22 -2.20 -2.11
CA ASP A 21 -9.96 -1.67 -3.25
C ASP A 21 -9.96 -0.13 -3.30
N SER A 22 -9.67 0.53 -2.18
CA SER A 22 -9.49 1.98 -2.11
C SER A 22 -8.27 2.36 -1.31
N ILE A 23 -7.38 3.10 -1.96
CA ILE A 23 -6.11 3.51 -1.35
C ILE A 23 -6.32 4.54 -0.25
N SER A 24 -7.30 5.43 -0.45
CA SER A 24 -7.63 6.53 0.46
C SER A 24 -8.16 6.05 1.81
N ALA A 25 -8.76 4.86 1.86
CA ALA A 25 -9.29 4.28 3.08
C ALA A 25 -8.19 3.69 3.97
N VAL A 26 -7.07 3.26 3.40
CA VAL A 26 -6.02 2.52 4.11
C VAL A 26 -4.76 3.34 4.35
N LEU A 27 -4.37 4.20 3.42
CA LEU A 27 -3.21 5.08 3.56
C LEU A 27 -3.52 6.31 4.42
N THR A 28 -3.87 6.03 5.67
CA THR A 28 -3.97 7.04 6.72
C THR A 28 -2.92 6.74 7.77
N ALA A 29 -2.30 7.78 8.34
CA ALA A 29 -1.25 7.62 9.34
C ALA A 29 -1.60 6.67 10.51
N PRO A 30 -2.84 6.64 11.05
CA PRO A 30 -3.21 5.72 12.13
C PRO A 30 -3.18 4.25 11.71
N ILE A 31 -3.67 3.94 10.50
CA ILE A 31 -3.72 2.56 9.98
C ILE A 31 -2.31 2.10 9.63
N CYS A 32 -1.55 2.93 8.90
CA CYS A 32 -0.18 2.60 8.53
C CYS A 32 0.73 2.46 9.75
N SER A 33 0.59 3.30 10.79
CA SER A 33 1.37 3.15 12.02
C SER A 33 1.09 1.82 12.75
N PHE A 34 -0.15 1.34 12.69
CA PHE A 34 -0.53 0.06 13.28
C PHE A 34 0.03 -1.14 12.49
N LEU A 35 0.06 -1.02 11.16
CA LEU A 35 0.49 -2.08 10.24
C LEU A 35 2.01 -2.07 9.96
N ALA A 36 2.69 -0.93 10.21
CA ALA A 36 4.10 -0.70 9.97
C ALA A 36 5.07 -1.82 10.41
N PRO A 37 4.92 -2.44 11.61
CA PRO A 37 5.85 -3.47 12.05
C PRO A 37 5.60 -4.85 11.44
N THR A 38 4.45 -5.08 10.79
CA THR A 38 4.05 -6.43 10.36
C THR A 38 3.78 -6.56 8.87
N LEU A 39 3.31 -5.49 8.22
CA LEU A 39 2.89 -5.49 6.84
C LEU A 39 4.09 -5.56 5.90
N ARG A 40 4.08 -6.54 5.01
CA ARG A 40 5.14 -6.87 4.06
C ARG A 40 4.69 -6.66 2.62
N GLU A 41 3.45 -7.02 2.32
CA GLU A 41 2.87 -6.85 0.99
C GLU A 41 1.59 -6.02 1.09
N LEU A 42 1.53 -4.94 0.30
CA LEU A 42 0.34 -4.15 0.08
C LEU A 42 -0.05 -4.26 -1.39
N GLY A 43 -1.25 -4.76 -1.66
CA GLY A 43 -1.85 -4.82 -2.98
C GLY A 43 -2.97 -3.82 -3.09
N ILE A 44 -3.05 -3.11 -4.21
CA ILE A 44 -4.13 -2.18 -4.49
C ILE A 44 -4.81 -2.66 -5.78
N LYS A 45 -6.11 -2.89 -5.70
CA LYS A 45 -6.95 -3.31 -6.82
C LYS A 45 -8.01 -2.27 -7.10
N ASP A 46 -8.42 -2.16 -8.36
CA ASP A 46 -9.68 -1.53 -8.76
C ASP A 46 -9.93 -0.07 -8.33
N ASP A 47 -8.92 0.70 -7.94
CA ASP A 47 -9.04 2.16 -7.76
C ASP A 47 -8.91 2.90 -9.12
N VAL A 48 -9.57 2.32 -10.14
CA VAL A 48 -9.35 2.55 -11.58
C VAL A 48 -9.75 3.95 -12.05
N ASP A 49 -10.56 4.67 -11.28
CA ASP A 49 -11.15 5.95 -11.73
C ASP A 49 -10.75 7.16 -10.89
N ARG A 50 -10.03 7.01 -9.77
CA ARG A 50 -9.89 8.11 -8.79
C ARG A 50 -8.48 8.51 -8.43
N VAL A 51 -7.48 7.65 -8.63
CA VAL A 51 -6.12 7.90 -8.15
C VAL A 51 -5.18 8.06 -9.34
N SER A 52 -5.02 9.31 -9.79
CA SER A 52 -3.97 9.68 -10.75
C SER A 52 -2.60 9.85 -10.08
N SER A 53 -2.59 10.21 -8.81
CA SER A 53 -1.40 10.42 -7.98
C SER A 53 -1.77 10.24 -6.51
N PHE A 54 -0.76 9.94 -5.69
CA PHE A 54 -0.92 9.95 -4.23
C PHE A 54 -1.00 11.39 -3.73
N SER A 55 -1.73 11.61 -2.63
CA SER A 55 -1.62 12.86 -1.87
C SER A 55 -0.43 12.80 -0.91
N ASP A 56 0.09 13.96 -0.50
CA ASP A 56 1.20 14.06 0.47
C ASP A 56 0.95 13.23 1.74
N GLU A 57 -0.31 13.18 2.22
CA GLU A 57 -0.68 12.38 3.39
C GLU A 57 -0.57 10.87 3.11
N GLN A 58 -0.94 10.42 1.92
CA GLN A 58 -0.85 9.02 1.52
C GLN A 58 0.60 8.59 1.31
N GLU A 59 1.42 9.46 0.72
CA GLU A 59 2.85 9.23 0.56
C GLU A 59 3.52 9.10 1.93
N TRP A 60 3.25 10.03 2.83
CA TRP A 60 3.76 9.95 4.20
C TRP A 60 3.26 8.69 4.93
N ALA A 61 2.00 8.30 4.73
CA ALA A 61 1.48 7.07 5.31
C ALA A 61 2.17 5.81 4.75
N LEU A 62 2.57 5.80 3.47
CA LEU A 62 3.38 4.72 2.90
C LEU A 62 4.79 4.67 3.50
N GLU A 63 5.41 5.81 3.75
CA GLU A 63 6.73 5.87 4.41
C GLU A 63 6.72 5.30 5.82
N LEU A 64 5.58 5.36 6.51
CA LEU A 64 5.41 4.74 7.83
C LEU A 64 5.49 3.21 7.77
N LEU A 65 5.20 2.59 6.62
CA LEU A 65 5.22 1.13 6.45
C LEU A 65 6.65 0.60 6.30
N VAL A 66 7.47 0.77 7.34
CA VAL A 66 8.90 0.42 7.34
C VAL A 66 9.22 -1.05 7.06
N SER A 67 8.26 -1.96 7.25
CA SER A 67 8.42 -3.39 6.98
C SER A 67 7.94 -3.83 5.60
N LEU A 68 7.38 -2.89 4.83
CA LEU A 68 6.84 -3.15 3.50
C LEU A 68 7.99 -3.51 2.55
N LYS A 69 7.80 -4.62 1.83
CA LYS A 69 8.75 -5.15 0.85
C LYS A 69 8.22 -5.12 -0.57
N LYS A 70 6.90 -5.04 -0.70
CA LYS A 70 6.21 -5.14 -1.97
C LYS A 70 4.92 -4.35 -1.93
N LEU A 71 4.71 -3.58 -2.98
CA LEU A 71 3.59 -2.71 -3.27
C LEU A 71 3.15 -3.01 -4.70
N SER A 72 2.06 -3.78 -4.79
CA SER A 72 1.52 -4.23 -6.07
C SER A 72 0.26 -3.45 -6.43
N PHE A 73 0.09 -3.20 -7.71
CA PHE A 73 -1.04 -2.48 -8.28
C PHE A 73 -1.66 -3.37 -9.34
N ASP A 74 -2.97 -3.51 -9.31
CA ASP A 74 -3.76 -4.30 -10.26
C ASP A 74 -4.93 -3.43 -10.74
N GLY A 75 -5.03 -3.18 -12.04
CA GLY A 75 -6.08 -2.33 -12.61
C GLY A 75 -5.89 -0.82 -12.45
N LEU A 76 -4.76 -0.34 -11.92
CA LEU A 76 -4.48 1.09 -11.72
C LEU A 76 -3.87 1.77 -12.96
N TRP A 77 -4.67 1.88 -14.02
CA TRP A 77 -4.21 2.38 -15.32
C TRP A 77 -4.04 3.90 -15.40
N VAL A 78 -4.65 4.68 -14.50
CA VAL A 78 -4.56 6.16 -14.47
C VAL A 78 -3.44 6.68 -13.58
N LEU A 79 -2.89 5.85 -12.68
CA LEU A 79 -1.82 6.27 -11.78
C LEU A 79 -0.57 6.65 -12.58
N GLN A 80 -0.15 7.92 -12.50
CA GLN A 80 0.93 8.47 -13.33
C GLN A 80 2.31 8.22 -12.74
N SER A 81 2.40 8.27 -11.42
CA SER A 81 3.66 8.12 -10.69
C SER A 81 3.41 7.42 -9.36
N LEU A 82 4.44 6.71 -8.92
CA LEU A 82 4.53 6.17 -7.58
C LEU A 82 5.29 7.16 -6.69
N PRO A 83 5.07 7.14 -5.37
CA PRO A 83 5.82 7.97 -4.44
C PRO A 83 7.32 7.65 -4.60
N GLU A 84 8.16 8.67 -4.60
CA GLU A 84 9.63 8.50 -4.60
C GLU A 84 10.12 8.08 -3.20
N GLY A 85 9.56 6.98 -2.68
CA GLY A 85 10.01 6.36 -1.44
C GLY A 85 11.22 5.48 -1.72
N SER A 86 12.33 5.77 -1.04
CA SER A 86 13.63 5.08 -1.18
C SER A 86 13.62 3.54 -1.04
N ALA A 87 12.52 2.94 -0.57
CA ALA A 87 12.37 1.49 -0.44
C ALA A 87 11.63 0.81 -1.62
N LEU A 88 11.02 1.59 -2.52
CA LEU A 88 10.12 1.08 -3.55
C LEU A 88 10.55 1.48 -4.98
N GLU A 89 11.79 1.96 -5.15
CA GLU A 89 12.31 2.42 -6.46
C GLU A 89 12.23 1.32 -7.55
N GLU A 90 12.53 0.08 -7.20
CA GLU A 90 12.42 -1.06 -8.11
C GLU A 90 10.97 -1.33 -8.53
N GLU A 91 10.00 -1.11 -7.65
CA GLU A 91 8.58 -1.23 -8.00
C GLU A 91 8.07 -0.03 -8.79
N SER A 92 8.56 1.17 -8.49
CA SER A 92 8.35 2.35 -9.33
C SER A 92 8.81 2.13 -10.77
N LYS A 93 9.98 1.47 -10.93
CA LYS A 93 10.49 1.09 -12.24
C LYS A 93 9.66 -0.02 -12.90
N ARG A 94 9.35 -1.09 -12.17
CA ARG A 94 8.52 -2.21 -12.66
C ARG A 94 7.14 -1.73 -13.11
N PHE A 95 6.49 -0.86 -12.34
CA PHE A 95 5.21 -0.25 -12.67
C PHE A 95 5.28 0.57 -13.95
N ARG A 96 6.33 1.38 -14.13
CA ARG A 96 6.55 2.16 -15.35
C ARG A 96 6.71 1.27 -16.59
N GLU A 97 7.47 0.18 -16.47
CA GLU A 97 7.67 -0.80 -17.55
C GLU A 97 6.38 -1.57 -17.88
N GLU A 98 5.60 -1.98 -16.87
CA GLU A 98 4.32 -2.67 -17.04
C GLU A 98 3.28 -1.78 -17.73
N LYS A 99 3.21 -0.49 -17.35
CA LYS A 99 2.40 0.50 -18.06
C LYS A 99 2.81 0.63 -19.53
N GLN A 100 4.11 0.75 -19.79
CA GLN A 100 4.61 0.93 -21.15
C GLN A 100 4.27 -0.27 -22.05
N ARG A 101 4.33 -1.51 -21.52
CA ARG A 101 3.91 -2.71 -22.25
C ARG A 101 2.43 -2.67 -22.62
N TYR A 102 1.56 -2.34 -21.66
CA TYR A 102 0.12 -2.28 -21.89
C TYR A 102 -0.28 -1.26 -22.97
N TYR A 103 0.28 -0.05 -22.93
CA TYR A 103 0.01 0.95 -23.97
C TYR A 103 0.56 0.56 -25.35
N SER A 104 1.65 -0.21 -25.40
CA SER A 104 2.19 -0.72 -26.67
C SER A 104 1.36 -1.85 -27.28
N GLU A 105 0.66 -2.64 -26.45
CA GLU A 105 -0.21 -3.75 -26.88
C GLU A 105 -1.64 -3.29 -27.23
N SER A 106 -2.00 -2.04 -26.93
CA SER A 106 -3.33 -1.49 -27.19
C SER A 106 -3.46 -0.76 -28.55
N ASP A 107 -2.36 -0.62 -29.30
CA ASP A 107 -2.28 0.07 -30.59
C ASP A 107 -2.36 -0.89 -31.82
N ASP A 108 -2.66 -2.18 -31.64
CA ASP A 108 -2.91 -3.19 -32.70
C ASP A 108 -4.41 -3.51 -32.92
#